data_AF-A0A9P1YEK3-F1
#
_entry.id   AF-A0A9P1YEK3-F1
#
_cell.length_a   1.000
_cell.length_b   1.000
_cell.length_c   1.000
_cell.angle_alpha   90.00
_cell.angle_beta   90.00
_cell.angle_gamma   90.00
#
_symmetry.space_group_name_H-M   'P 1'
#
loop_
_entity.id
_entity.type
_entity.pdbx_description
1 polymer ?
#
loop_
_entity_poly.entity_id
_entity_poly.type
_entity_poly.pdbx_seq_one_letter_code
_entity_poly.pdbx_strand_id
1 'polypeptide(L)'
;MNQEALENMVRNILQEVNSGGVSTTTSQKVNGDTLTVRDYPLGTKRPELVKTSTSKSLDDITLKSVLDGTIKPEDVRVTAETLKMQAQVARDAGRATLANNFERAAELTIVPDERILEIYNAMRPYRSSREELLAIADELESVYHATICSNYVREAAQLYQERKKLKGDN
;
A
#
# COMPACT_ATOMS: atom_id res chain seq x y z
N MET A 1 2.57 -37.92 44.49
CA MET A 1 2.49 -37.31 43.15
C MET A 1 2.47 -38.46 42.15
N ASN A 2 1.37 -38.63 41.42
CA ASN A 2 1.03 -39.87 40.70
C ASN A 2 1.91 -40.10 39.47
N GLN A 3 2.82 -41.06 39.59
CA GLN A 3 3.72 -41.49 38.51
C GLN A 3 2.93 -42.12 37.33
N GLU A 4 1.81 -42.78 37.59
CA GLU A 4 0.87 -43.28 36.58
C GLU A 4 0.24 -42.16 35.73
N ALA A 5 0.00 -40.98 36.29
CA ALA A 5 -0.59 -39.86 35.54
C ALA A 5 0.40 -39.30 34.51
N LEU A 6 1.70 -39.34 34.83
CA LEU A 6 2.76 -38.87 33.96
C LEU A 6 3.01 -39.86 32.81
N GLU A 7 3.02 -41.16 33.10
CA GLU A 7 3.19 -42.20 32.09
C GLU A 7 2.03 -42.26 31.09
N ASN A 8 0.79 -42.09 31.56
CA ASN A 8 -0.39 -42.02 30.70
C ASN A 8 -0.38 -40.77 29.80
N MET A 9 0.12 -39.64 30.31
CA MET A 9 0.25 -38.41 29.53
C MET A 9 1.32 -38.55 28.43
N VAL A 10 2.47 -39.16 28.75
CA VAL A 10 3.54 -39.41 27.77
C VAL A 10 3.12 -40.42 26.70
N ARG A 11 2.35 -41.46 27.06
CA ARG A 11 1.76 -42.41 26.09
C ARG A 11 0.81 -41.73 25.11
N ASN A 12 -0.06 -40.84 25.60
CA ASN A 12 -1.01 -40.13 24.75
C ASN A 12 -0.30 -39.21 23.75
N ILE A 13 0.75 -38.50 24.18
CA ILE A 13 1.57 -37.64 23.31
C ILE A 13 2.28 -38.46 22.23
N LEU A 14 2.84 -39.63 22.58
CA LEU A 14 3.50 -40.51 21.61
C LEU A 14 2.52 -41.15 20.61
N GLN A 15 1.27 -41.40 21.02
CA GLN A 15 0.23 -41.87 20.11
C GLN A 15 -0.21 -40.79 19.11
N GLU A 16 -0.34 -39.53 19.55
CA GLU A 16 -0.68 -38.42 18.66
C GLU A 16 0.42 -38.11 17.63
N VAL A 17 1.69 -38.34 17.95
CA VAL A 17 2.81 -38.13 17.01
C VAL A 17 2.93 -39.25 15.97
N ASN A 18 2.46 -40.46 16.27
CA ASN A 18 2.58 -41.62 15.37
C ASN A 18 1.34 -41.88 14.50
N SER A 19 0.23 -41.20 14.76
CA SER A 19 -0.97 -41.20 13.92
C SER A 19 -0.97 -39.96 13.02
N GLY A 20 -0.17 -40.01 11.96
CA GLY A 20 0.01 -38.92 11.00
C GLY A 20 -1.32 -38.37 10.49
N GLY A 21 -1.62 -37.11 10.85
CA GLY A 21 -2.85 -36.49 10.38
C GLY A 21 -3.29 -35.16 10.96
N VAL A 22 -2.41 -34.26 11.42
CA VAL A 22 -2.61 -32.81 11.27
C VAL A 22 -1.22 -32.17 11.20
N SER A 23 -0.79 -31.85 9.99
CA SER A 23 0.25 -30.86 9.76
C SER A 23 -0.33 -29.53 10.24
N THR A 24 -0.20 -29.25 11.54
CA THR A 24 -0.28 -27.88 12.04
C THR A 24 1.00 -27.24 11.56
N THR A 25 1.03 -26.91 10.27
CA THR A 25 1.75 -25.74 9.81
C THR A 25 1.21 -24.66 10.72
N THR A 26 1.93 -24.36 11.80
CA THR A 26 1.92 -23.03 12.33
C THR A 26 2.24 -22.18 11.12
N SER A 27 1.22 -21.67 10.45
CA SER A 27 1.28 -20.36 9.83
C SER A 27 1.69 -19.46 10.97
N GLN A 28 3.00 -19.43 11.24
CA GLN A 28 3.67 -18.19 11.47
C GLN A 28 3.10 -17.30 10.37
N LYS A 29 2.12 -16.47 10.76
CA LYS A 29 2.12 -15.11 10.28
C LYS A 29 3.59 -14.74 10.36
N VAL A 30 4.27 -14.71 9.22
CA VAL A 30 5.48 -13.93 9.11
C VAL A 30 5.00 -12.59 9.65
N ASN A 31 5.41 -12.26 10.88
CA ASN A 31 5.19 -10.94 11.41
C ASN A 31 5.77 -10.07 10.31
N GLY A 32 4.91 -9.42 9.52
CA GLY A 32 5.37 -8.39 8.62
C GLY A 32 5.97 -7.38 9.56
N ASP A 33 7.30 -7.44 9.71
CA ASP A 33 8.05 -6.62 10.65
C ASP A 33 7.55 -5.20 10.44
N THR A 34 6.81 -4.70 11.44
CA THR A 34 6.23 -3.37 11.35
C THR A 34 7.40 -2.41 11.28
N LEU A 35 7.59 -1.77 10.13
CA LEU A 35 8.75 -0.92 9.91
C LEU A 35 8.66 0.30 10.83
N THR A 36 9.78 0.61 11.47
CA THR A 36 9.88 1.70 12.46
C THR A 36 10.79 2.80 11.95
N VAL A 37 10.91 3.88 12.71
CA VAL A 37 11.91 4.94 12.48
C VAL A 37 13.34 4.42 12.43
N ARG A 38 13.63 3.25 13.03
CA ARG A 38 14.97 2.65 13.03
C ARG A 38 15.37 2.12 11.66
N ASP A 39 14.40 1.67 10.87
CA ASP A 39 14.58 1.14 9.52
C ASP A 39 14.77 2.24 8.47
N TYR A 40 14.49 3.50 8.82
CA TYR A 40 14.65 4.64 7.92
C TYR A 40 16.10 5.19 7.96
N PRO A 41 16.71 5.57 6.81
CA PRO A 41 16.17 5.52 5.45
C PRO A 41 16.22 4.13 4.81
N LEU A 42 15.12 3.69 4.18
CA LEU A 42 15.00 2.35 3.59
C LEU A 42 16.07 2.07 2.53
N GLY A 43 16.40 3.05 1.68
CA GLY A 43 17.42 2.86 0.63
C GLY A 43 18.84 2.60 1.14
N THR A 44 19.12 2.85 2.42
CA THR A 44 20.44 2.57 3.03
C THR A 44 20.37 1.44 4.03
N LYS A 45 19.32 1.40 4.86
CA LYS A 45 19.22 0.43 5.96
C LYS A 45 18.49 -0.85 5.59
N ARG A 46 17.56 -0.79 4.63
CA ARG A 46 16.73 -1.91 4.16
C ARG A 46 16.58 -1.90 2.62
N PRO A 47 17.68 -1.79 1.85
CA PRO A 47 17.61 -1.65 0.39
C PRO A 47 16.96 -2.87 -0.29
N GLU A 48 16.97 -4.04 0.35
CA GLU A 48 16.35 -5.27 -0.13
C GLU A 48 14.83 -5.15 -0.27
N LEU A 49 14.19 -4.25 0.51
CA LEU A 49 12.75 -4.01 0.46
C LEU A 49 12.34 -3.07 -0.69
N VAL A 50 13.26 -2.24 -1.19
CA VAL A 50 12.95 -1.22 -2.20
C VAL A 50 13.13 -1.83 -3.59
N LYS A 51 12.00 -2.13 -4.24
CA LYS A 51 11.94 -2.69 -5.60
C LYS A 51 11.10 -1.82 -6.52
N THR A 52 11.45 -1.85 -7.80
CA THR A 52 10.67 -1.24 -8.88
C THR A 52 9.43 -2.09 -9.21
N SER A 53 8.53 -1.55 -10.03
CA SER A 53 7.36 -2.27 -10.57
C SER A 53 7.73 -3.56 -11.32
N THR A 54 8.93 -3.61 -11.90
CA THR A 54 9.48 -4.78 -12.60
C THR A 54 10.41 -5.63 -11.72
N SER A 55 10.33 -5.47 -10.40
CA SER A 55 11.13 -6.22 -9.41
C SER A 55 12.63 -5.97 -9.45
N LYS A 56 13.10 -4.90 -10.11
CA LYS A 56 14.51 -4.51 -10.11
C LYS A 56 14.89 -3.85 -8.78
N SER A 57 16.14 -4.03 -8.37
CA SER A 57 16.72 -3.41 -7.18
C SER A 57 17.25 -2.00 -7.45
N LEU A 58 17.61 -1.28 -6.39
CA LEU A 58 18.27 0.03 -6.53
C LEU A 58 19.63 -0.08 -7.25
N ASP A 59 20.37 -1.17 -7.02
CA ASP A 59 21.68 -1.40 -7.64
C ASP A 59 21.59 -1.67 -9.15
N ASP A 60 20.43 -2.11 -9.64
CA ASP A 60 20.20 -2.33 -11.08
C ASP A 60 20.04 -1.00 -11.84
N ILE A 61 19.71 0.08 -11.13
CA ILE A 61 19.50 1.43 -11.69
C ILE A 61 20.86 2.11 -11.87
N THR A 62 21.57 1.72 -12.92
CA THR A 62 22.87 2.31 -13.30
C THR A 62 22.79 3.05 -14.63
N LEU A 63 23.73 3.97 -14.87
CA LEU A 63 23.83 4.67 -16.15
C LEU A 63 23.99 3.69 -17.33
N LYS A 64 24.75 2.60 -17.13
CA LYS A 64 24.90 1.56 -18.13
C LYS A 64 23.57 0.86 -18.42
N SER A 65 22.84 0.45 -17.38
CA SER A 65 21.54 -0.22 -17.55
C SER A 65 20.51 0.66 -18.27
N VAL A 66 20.60 1.99 -18.10
CA VAL A 66 19.77 2.97 -18.83
C VAL A 66 20.19 3.06 -20.29
N LEU A 67 21.50 3.17 -20.58
CA LEU A 67 22.02 3.23 -21.95
C LEU A 67 21.74 1.94 -22.74
N ASP A 68 21.82 0.80 -22.07
CA ASP A 68 21.54 -0.53 -22.65
C ASP A 68 20.02 -0.80 -22.77
N GLY A 69 19.16 0.12 -22.33
CA GLY A 69 17.69 0.00 -22.41
C GLY A 69 17.08 -1.05 -21.46
N THR A 70 17.87 -1.59 -20.53
CA THR A 70 17.41 -2.56 -19.52
C THR A 70 16.56 -1.88 -18.44
N ILE A 71 16.92 -0.63 -18.09
CA ILE A 71 16.13 0.25 -17.24
C ILE A 71 15.35 1.21 -18.11
N LYS A 72 14.04 1.21 -17.95
CA LYS A 72 13.11 2.10 -18.65
C LYS A 72 12.50 3.13 -17.67
N PRO A 73 11.89 4.23 -18.16
CA PRO A 73 11.26 5.22 -17.30
C PRO A 73 10.22 4.64 -16.32
N GLU A 74 9.49 3.61 -16.73
CA GLU A 74 8.52 2.89 -15.89
C GLU A 74 9.16 2.14 -14.71
N ASP A 75 10.44 1.80 -14.80
CA ASP A 75 11.20 1.18 -13.71
C ASP A 75 11.62 2.21 -12.67
N VAL A 76 11.74 3.49 -13.05
CA VAL A 76 12.11 4.59 -12.16
C VAL A 76 10.85 5.22 -11.55
N ARG A 77 9.94 4.37 -11.08
CA ARG A 77 8.70 4.74 -10.41
C ARG A 77 8.64 4.09 -9.02
N VAL A 78 8.15 4.84 -8.04
CA VAL A 78 7.90 4.30 -6.70
C VAL A 78 6.75 3.31 -6.72
N THR A 79 6.87 2.21 -5.99
CA THR A 79 5.82 1.20 -5.86
C THR A 79 4.86 1.51 -4.72
N ALA A 80 3.61 1.02 -4.84
CA ALA A 80 2.62 1.11 -3.77
C ALA A 80 3.14 0.51 -2.45
N GLU A 81 3.87 -0.61 -2.53
CA GLU A 81 4.48 -1.26 -1.37
C GLU A 81 5.49 -0.36 -0.67
N THR A 82 6.37 0.30 -1.44
CA THR A 82 7.33 1.26 -0.88
C THR A 82 6.63 2.42 -0.17
N LEU A 83 5.55 2.96 -0.75
CA LEU A 83 4.77 4.02 -0.12
C LEU A 83 4.08 3.54 1.17
N LYS A 84 3.54 2.31 1.20
CA LYS A 84 2.97 1.71 2.42
C LYS A 84 4.03 1.51 3.51
N MET A 85 5.25 1.10 3.14
CA MET A 85 6.37 1.01 4.07
C MET A 85 6.75 2.39 4.64
N GLN A 86 6.79 3.43 3.80
CA GLN A 86 6.99 4.80 4.27
C GLN A 86 5.84 5.28 5.16
N ALA A 87 4.60 4.85 4.89
CA ALA A 87 3.44 5.13 5.75
C ALA A 87 3.60 4.51 7.15
N GLN A 88 4.10 3.27 7.25
CA GLN A 88 4.40 2.62 8.53
C GLN A 88 5.45 3.41 9.32
N VAL A 89 6.57 3.75 8.69
CA VAL A 89 7.63 4.56 9.30
C VAL A 89 7.09 5.93 9.74
N ALA A 90 6.27 6.59 8.92
CA ALA A 90 5.68 7.88 9.25
C ALA A 90 4.72 7.78 10.46
N ARG A 91 3.96 6.69 10.56
CA ARG A 91 3.04 6.43 11.67
C ARG A 91 3.82 6.19 12.97
N ASP A 92 4.88 5.40 12.93
CA ASP A 92 5.79 5.18 14.07
C ASP A 92 6.49 6.47 14.52
N ALA A 93 6.84 7.35 13.58
CA ALA A 93 7.37 8.68 13.87
C ALA A 93 6.34 9.68 14.45
N GLY A 94 5.10 9.25 14.73
CA GLY A 94 4.03 10.12 15.22
C GLY A 94 3.42 11.05 14.16
N ARG A 95 3.63 10.78 12.87
CA ARG A 95 3.13 11.61 11.74
C ARG A 95 1.98 10.94 11.01
N ALA A 96 0.85 10.75 11.69
CA ALA A 96 -0.31 10.04 11.16
C ALA A 96 -0.90 10.65 9.87
N THR A 97 -0.94 11.97 9.75
CA THR A 97 -1.45 12.65 8.54
C THR A 97 -0.56 12.40 7.32
N LEU A 98 0.77 12.38 7.53
CA LEU A 98 1.73 12.03 6.49
C LEU A 98 1.59 10.56 6.08
N ALA A 99 1.41 9.66 7.05
CA ALA A 99 1.14 8.26 6.77
C ALA A 99 -0.11 8.10 5.89
N ASN A 100 -1.22 8.74 6.24
CA ASN A 100 -2.46 8.70 5.45
C ASN A 100 -2.26 9.28 4.04
N ASN A 101 -1.38 10.28 3.88
CA ASN A 101 -1.03 10.80 2.56
C ASN A 101 -0.27 9.77 1.71
N PHE A 102 0.67 9.04 2.30
CA PHE A 102 1.38 7.96 1.60
C PHE A 102 0.46 6.80 1.23
N GLU A 103 -0.52 6.45 2.07
CA GLU A 103 -1.52 5.42 1.73
C GLU A 103 -2.35 5.82 0.51
N ARG A 104 -2.81 7.08 0.43
CA ARG A 104 -3.48 7.60 -0.78
C ARG A 104 -2.55 7.58 -1.99
N ALA A 105 -1.32 8.03 -1.83
CA ALA A 105 -0.35 8.01 -2.92
C ALA A 105 -0.08 6.58 -3.43
N ALA A 106 -0.10 5.58 -2.53
CA ALA A 106 0.07 4.18 -2.89
C ALA A 106 -1.04 3.70 -3.83
N GLU A 107 -2.30 4.05 -3.55
CA GLU A 107 -3.43 3.76 -4.43
C GLU A 107 -3.28 4.41 -5.82
N LEU A 108 -2.68 5.60 -5.89
CA LEU A 108 -2.53 6.34 -7.15
C LEU A 108 -1.39 5.87 -8.05
N THR A 109 -0.51 4.97 -7.59
CA THR A 109 0.63 4.48 -8.39
C THR A 109 0.26 3.73 -9.67
N ILE A 110 -0.94 3.14 -9.71
CA ILE A 110 -1.49 2.44 -10.87
C ILE A 110 -2.24 3.39 -11.83
N VAL A 111 -2.64 4.57 -11.36
CA VAL A 111 -3.36 5.54 -12.19
C VAL A 111 -2.39 6.19 -13.17
N PRO A 112 -2.68 6.20 -14.48
CA PRO A 112 -1.81 6.84 -15.48
C PRO A 112 -1.59 8.33 -15.22
N ASP A 113 -0.40 8.84 -15.54
CA ASP A 113 0.00 10.23 -15.28
C ASP A 113 -0.97 11.26 -15.88
N GLU A 114 -1.42 11.02 -17.12
CA GLU A 114 -2.42 11.87 -17.79
C GLU A 114 -3.74 11.88 -17.01
N ARG A 115 -4.20 10.72 -16.56
CA ARG A 115 -5.43 10.60 -15.77
C ARG A 115 -5.30 11.27 -14.41
N ILE A 116 -4.14 11.20 -13.77
CA ILE A 116 -3.87 11.95 -12.53
C ILE A 116 -4.04 13.46 -12.75
N LEU A 117 -3.52 14.00 -13.86
CA LEU A 117 -3.66 15.42 -14.18
C LEU A 117 -5.11 15.80 -14.50
N GLU A 118 -5.86 14.95 -15.17
CA GLU A 118 -7.29 15.15 -15.43
C GLU A 118 -8.10 15.22 -14.12
N ILE A 119 -7.90 14.25 -13.22
CA ILE A 119 -8.58 14.21 -11.91
C ILE A 119 -8.21 15.45 -11.09
N TYR A 120 -6.93 15.81 -11.03
CA TYR A 120 -6.49 17.03 -10.35
C TYR A 120 -7.18 18.27 -10.91
N ASN A 121 -7.24 18.41 -12.24
CA ASN A 121 -7.90 19.55 -12.86
C ASN A 121 -9.41 19.56 -12.61
N ALA A 122 -10.08 18.41 -12.65
CA ALA A 122 -11.50 18.28 -12.33
C ALA A 122 -11.81 18.72 -10.89
N MET A 123 -10.91 18.44 -9.95
CA MET A 123 -11.06 18.84 -8.55
C MET A 123 -10.78 20.34 -8.29
N ARG A 124 -10.31 21.11 -9.27
CA ARG A 124 -10.12 22.56 -9.09
C ARG A 124 -11.47 23.29 -9.07
N PRO A 125 -11.56 24.46 -8.40
CA PRO A 125 -12.81 25.21 -8.33
C PRO A 125 -13.43 25.47 -9.70
N TYR A 126 -14.74 25.25 -9.80
CA TYR A 126 -15.59 25.55 -10.96
C TYR A 126 -15.31 24.72 -12.21
N ARG A 127 -14.61 23.59 -12.07
CA ARG A 127 -14.26 22.73 -13.23
C ARG A 127 -15.27 21.62 -13.47
N SER A 128 -15.81 21.04 -12.41
CA SER A 128 -16.67 19.87 -12.53
C SER A 128 -18.04 20.07 -11.89
N SER A 129 -19.05 19.38 -12.43
CA SER A 129 -20.31 19.16 -11.75
C SER A 129 -20.15 18.11 -10.65
N ARG A 130 -21.19 17.94 -9.81
CA ARG A 130 -21.18 16.90 -8.78
C ARG A 130 -21.12 15.51 -9.40
N GLU A 131 -21.87 15.27 -10.46
CA GLU A 131 -21.97 13.99 -11.16
C GLU A 131 -20.62 13.61 -11.79
N GLU A 132 -19.91 14.59 -12.37
CA GLU A 132 -18.57 14.38 -12.93
C GLU A 132 -17.58 13.95 -11.84
N LEU A 133 -17.62 14.55 -10.64
CA LEU A 133 -16.77 14.16 -9.52
C LEU A 133 -17.15 12.78 -8.96
N LEU A 134 -18.44 12.45 -8.88
CA LEU A 134 -18.89 11.13 -8.45
C LEU A 134 -18.47 10.03 -9.44
N ALA A 135 -18.54 10.30 -10.75
CA ALA A 135 -18.06 9.38 -11.77
C ALA A 135 -16.55 9.13 -11.65
N ILE A 136 -15.74 10.17 -11.36
CA ILE A 136 -14.31 10.01 -11.06
C ILE A 136 -14.09 9.14 -9.82
N ALA A 137 -14.88 9.35 -8.76
CA ALA A 137 -14.77 8.53 -7.56
C ALA A 137 -15.10 7.05 -7.83
N ASP A 138 -16.14 6.78 -8.62
CA ASP A 138 -16.54 5.42 -8.98
C ASP A 138 -15.49 4.74 -9.86
N GLU A 139 -14.85 5.47 -10.78
CA GLU A 139 -13.72 4.96 -11.56
C GLU A 139 -12.50 4.64 -10.68
N LEU A 140 -12.15 5.54 -9.75
CA LEU A 140 -11.07 5.32 -8.79
C LEU A 140 -11.26 4.02 -8.00
N GLU A 141 -12.48 3.75 -7.53
CA GLU A 141 -12.78 2.54 -6.77
C GLU A 141 -12.86 1.28 -7.64
N SER A 142 -13.57 1.35 -8.78
CA SER A 142 -13.87 0.16 -9.59
C SER A 142 -12.72 -0.27 -10.50
N VAL A 143 -12.01 0.67 -11.11
CA VAL A 143 -10.95 0.40 -12.10
C VAL A 143 -9.59 0.29 -11.42
N TYR A 144 -9.31 1.19 -10.48
CA TYR A 144 -7.98 1.30 -9.86
C TYR A 144 -7.91 0.75 -8.44
N HIS A 145 -9.05 0.35 -7.86
CA HIS A 145 -9.16 -0.11 -6.46
C HIS A 145 -8.66 0.92 -5.44
N ALA A 146 -8.73 2.21 -5.80
CA ALA A 146 -8.29 3.36 -5.02
C ALA A 146 -9.42 3.85 -4.10
N THR A 147 -9.72 3.07 -3.06
CA THR A 147 -10.89 3.27 -2.19
C THR A 147 -10.75 4.53 -1.33
N ILE A 148 -9.56 4.80 -0.80
CA ILE A 148 -9.31 5.99 0.03
C ILE A 148 -9.44 7.25 -0.85
N CYS A 149 -8.82 7.23 -2.04
CA CYS A 149 -8.91 8.33 -3.00
C CYS A 149 -10.35 8.53 -3.52
N SER A 150 -11.08 7.46 -3.80
CA SER A 150 -12.50 7.52 -4.18
C SER A 150 -13.33 8.25 -3.13
N ASN A 151 -13.22 7.83 -1.86
CA ASN A 151 -13.94 8.46 -0.76
C ASN A 151 -13.56 9.94 -0.57
N TYR A 152 -12.28 10.27 -0.76
CA TYR A 152 -11.80 11.66 -0.73
C TYR A 152 -12.48 12.52 -1.82
N VAL A 153 -12.66 11.98 -3.03
CA VAL A 153 -13.35 12.68 -4.12
C VAL A 153 -14.86 12.79 -3.84
N ARG A 154 -15.51 11.76 -3.26
CA ARG A 154 -16.92 11.83 -2.86
C ARG A 154 -17.17 12.90 -1.81
N GLU A 155 -16.30 12.99 -0.79
CA GLU A 155 -16.34 14.03 0.23
C GLU A 155 -16.17 15.42 -0.41
N ALA A 156 -15.20 15.59 -1.31
CA ALA A 156 -15.02 16.84 -2.04
C ALA A 156 -16.27 17.23 -2.85
N ALA A 157 -16.92 16.28 -3.53
CA ALA A 157 -18.13 16.54 -4.31
C ALA A 157 -19.28 17.06 -3.44
N GLN A 158 -19.46 16.50 -2.24
CA GLN A 158 -20.44 16.99 -1.27
C GLN A 158 -20.10 18.42 -0.82
N LEU A 159 -18.86 18.64 -0.35
CA LEU A 159 -18.44 19.94 0.16
C LEU A 159 -18.45 21.02 -0.92
N TYR A 160 -18.14 20.67 -2.16
CA TYR A 160 -18.15 21.63 -3.27
C TYR A 160 -19.55 22.13 -3.58
N GLN A 161 -20.57 21.26 -3.45
CA GLN A 161 -21.96 21.68 -3.58
C GLN A 161 -22.37 22.63 -2.45
N GLU A 162 -22.03 22.30 -1.20
CA GLU A 162 -22.37 23.13 -0.04
C GLU A 162 -21.65 24.50 -0.08
N ARG A 163 -20.42 24.52 -0.60
CA ARG A 163 -19.53 25.68 -0.59
C ARG A 163 -19.48 26.45 -1.92
N LYS A 164 -20.34 26.10 -2.87
CA LYS A 164 -20.44 26.73 -4.19
C LYS A 164 -19.09 26.74 -4.93
N LYS A 165 -18.56 25.55 -5.21
CA LYS A 165 -17.29 25.33 -5.94
C LYS A 165 -17.45 24.43 -7.17
N LEU A 166 -18.68 24.07 -7.53
CA LEU A 166 -18.95 23.31 -8.73
C LEU A 166 -18.95 24.22 -9.96
N LYS A 167 -18.90 23.61 -11.15
CA LYS A 167 -19.03 24.31 -12.43
C LYS A 167 -20.34 25.13 -12.44
N GLY A 168 -20.23 26.44 -12.69
CA GLY A 168 -21.35 27.37 -12.69
C GLY A 168 -21.61 28.13 -11.39
N ASP A 169 -20.86 27.83 -10.31
CA ASP A 169 -20.94 28.55 -9.03
C ASP A 169 -20.02 29.80 -8.94
N ASN A 170 -19.39 30.17 -10.05
CA ASN A 170 -18.36 31.21 -10.12
C ASN A 170 -18.90 32.63 -10.26
#